data_AF-A0A929CAN9-F1
#
_entry.id   AF-A0A929CAN9-F1
#
_cell.length_a   1.000
_cell.length_b   1.000
_cell.length_c   1.000
_cell.angle_alpha   90.00
_cell.angle_beta   90.00
_cell.angle_gamma   90.00
#
_symmetry.space_group_name_H-M   'P 1'
#
loop_
_entity.id
_entity.type
_entity.pdbx_description
1 polymer ?
#
loop_
_entity_poly.entity_id
_entity_poly.type
_entity_poly.pdbx_seq_one_letter_code
_entity_poly.pdbx_strand_id
1 'polypeptide(L)'
;MRKITDIPDIDKPREKLIRRDVSTLSNVELLAVLIGRGVRGRDVLQVASEIDRRFKDDLDRIGFEELVKIDGIGAVKASQILAGFELARRYSGKNDVKITFPADVLPFVMEIRDKNQEHFVCIS
;
A
#
# COMPACT_ATOMS: atom_id res chain seq x y z
N MET A 1 -4.74 -9.20 -17.56
CA MET A 1 -3.99 -7.92 -17.50
C MET A 1 -3.16 -7.78 -18.76
N ARG A 2 -3.01 -6.56 -19.29
CA ARG A 2 -2.07 -6.27 -20.38
C ARG A 2 -0.64 -6.47 -19.88
N LYS A 3 0.26 -6.99 -20.71
CA LYS A 3 1.67 -7.09 -20.33
C LYS A 3 2.29 -5.70 -20.33
N ILE A 4 3.33 -5.49 -19.53
CA ILE A 4 4.07 -4.22 -19.49
C ILE A 4 4.60 -3.79 -20.89
N THR A 5 4.87 -4.75 -21.78
CA THR A 5 5.30 -4.51 -23.16
C THR A 5 4.21 -3.93 -24.06
N ASP A 6 2.95 -4.14 -23.70
CA ASP A 6 1.79 -3.72 -24.49
C ASP A 6 1.27 -2.34 -24.04
N ILE A 7 1.92 -1.76 -23.03
CA ILE A 7 1.58 -0.46 -22.47
C ILE A 7 2.46 0.59 -23.15
N PRO A 8 1.86 1.68 -23.70
CA PRO A 8 2.62 2.81 -24.21
C PRO A 8 3.64 3.32 -23.20
N ASP A 9 4.82 3.75 -23.64
CA ASP A 9 5.89 4.17 -22.72
C ASP A 9 5.43 5.25 -21.72
N ILE A 10 4.53 6.15 -22.14
CA ILE A 10 3.97 7.20 -21.27
C ILE A 10 3.10 6.66 -20.13
N ASP A 11 2.50 5.48 -20.31
CA ASP A 11 1.58 4.85 -19.36
C ASP A 11 2.27 3.76 -18.53
N LYS A 12 3.54 3.45 -18.80
CA LYS A 12 4.31 2.53 -17.96
C LYS A 12 4.50 3.13 -16.57
N PRO A 13 4.46 2.34 -15.47
CA PRO A 13 4.35 2.87 -14.12
C PRO A 13 5.43 3.87 -13.73
N ARG A 14 6.70 3.61 -14.09
CA ARG A 14 7.83 4.49 -13.73
C ARG A 14 7.79 5.79 -14.51
N GLU A 15 7.51 5.70 -15.80
CA GLU A 15 7.43 6.81 -16.72
C GLU A 15 6.22 7.69 -16.38
N LYS A 16 5.08 7.07 -16.05
CA LYS A 16 3.89 7.74 -15.54
C LYS A 16 4.18 8.45 -14.22
N LEU A 17 4.91 7.83 -13.28
CA LEU A 17 5.32 8.47 -12.03
C LEU A 17 6.26 9.67 -12.26
N ILE A 18 7.15 9.60 -13.26
CA ILE A 18 8.06 10.71 -13.57
C ILE A 18 7.31 11.87 -14.25
N ARG A 19 6.37 11.56 -15.15
CA ARG A 19 5.66 12.56 -15.97
C ARG A 19 4.44 13.16 -15.28
N ARG A 20 3.81 12.40 -14.39
CA ARG A 20 2.59 12.80 -13.66
C ARG A 20 2.87 12.74 -12.15
N ASP A 21 1.84 12.90 -11.35
CA ASP A 21 1.94 12.76 -9.91
C ASP A 21 1.84 11.29 -9.47
N VAL A 22 2.52 10.94 -8.38
CA VAL A 22 2.48 9.59 -7.78
C VAL A 22 1.06 9.16 -7.40
N SER A 23 0.19 10.10 -7.03
CA SER A 23 -1.23 9.86 -6.71
C SER A 23 -2.04 9.31 -7.89
N THR A 24 -1.53 9.43 -9.12
CA THR A 24 -2.21 8.90 -10.32
C THR A 24 -1.97 7.40 -10.55
N LEU A 25 -1.07 6.78 -9.77
CA LEU A 25 -0.78 5.36 -9.85
C LEU A 25 -1.75 4.58 -8.95
N SER A 26 -2.25 3.46 -9.48
CA SER A 26 -2.92 2.43 -8.69
C SER A 26 -1.94 1.71 -7.76
N ASN A 27 -2.44 1.03 -6.72
CA ASN A 27 -1.62 0.20 -5.83
C ASN A 27 -0.75 -0.80 -6.60
N VAL A 28 -1.29 -1.41 -7.65
CA VAL A 28 -0.56 -2.36 -8.51
C VAL A 28 0.58 -1.65 -9.24
N GLU A 29 0.37 -0.44 -9.75
CA GLU A 29 1.43 0.35 -10.38
C GLU A 29 2.49 0.79 -9.36
N LEU A 30 2.10 1.20 -8.16
CA LEU A 30 3.03 1.55 -7.07
C LEU A 30 3.91 0.37 -6.69
N LEU A 31 3.31 -0.81 -6.50
CA LEU A 31 4.03 -2.04 -6.22
C LEU A 31 4.94 -2.45 -7.38
N ALA A 32 4.50 -2.26 -8.62
CA ALA A 32 5.31 -2.54 -9.81
C ALA A 32 6.54 -1.61 -9.90
N VAL A 33 6.39 -0.32 -9.55
CA VAL A 33 7.52 0.60 -9.44
C VAL A 33 8.50 0.11 -8.37
N LEU A 34 7.98 -0.28 -7.20
CA LEU A 34 8.77 -0.68 -6.03
C LEU A 34 9.61 -1.94 -6.29
N ILE A 35 9.02 -3.00 -6.86
CA ILE A 35 9.73 -4.25 -7.18
C ILE A 35 10.54 -4.16 -8.48
N GLY A 36 10.23 -3.17 -9.32
CA GLY A 36 11.00 -2.70 -10.47
C GLY A 36 11.02 -3.58 -11.71
N ARG A 37 11.01 -4.91 -11.58
CA ARG A 37 10.96 -5.84 -12.71
C ARG A 37 10.11 -7.07 -12.40
N GLY A 38 9.59 -7.69 -13.45
CA GLY A 38 8.91 -8.98 -13.37
C GLY A 38 9.86 -10.12 -12.99
N VAL A 39 9.40 -11.34 -13.20
CA VAL A 39 10.21 -12.55 -13.09
C VAL A 39 10.07 -13.38 -14.35
N ARG A 40 10.85 -14.47 -14.44
CA ARG A 40 10.75 -15.37 -15.58
C ARG A 40 9.31 -15.90 -15.67
N GLY A 41 8.66 -15.67 -16.82
CA GLY A 41 7.29 -16.13 -17.08
C GLY A 41 6.17 -15.21 -16.56
N ARG A 42 6.47 -14.18 -15.77
CA ARG A 42 5.47 -13.24 -15.24
C ARG A 42 5.93 -11.79 -15.33
N ASP A 43 5.10 -10.94 -15.91
CA ASP A 43 5.40 -9.52 -16.01
C ASP A 43 5.28 -8.82 -14.64
N VAL A 44 5.87 -7.63 -14.52
CA VAL A 44 5.92 -6.89 -13.25
C VAL A 44 4.53 -6.57 -12.70
N LEU A 45 3.55 -6.28 -13.56
CA LEU A 45 2.18 -5.97 -13.16
C LEU A 45 1.44 -7.22 -12.67
N GLN A 46 1.71 -8.39 -13.27
CA GLN A 46 1.18 -9.67 -12.77
C GLN A 46 1.70 -10.02 -11.38
N VAL A 47 2.98 -9.76 -11.10
CA VAL A 47 3.58 -10.00 -9.78
C VAL A 47 3.01 -8.99 -8.77
N ALA A 48 2.99 -7.70 -9.12
CA ALA A 48 2.43 -6.65 -8.29
C ALA A 48 0.93 -6.86 -7.97
N SER A 49 0.15 -7.39 -8.92
CA SER A 49 -1.27 -7.68 -8.72
C SER A 49 -1.50 -8.83 -7.74
N GLU A 50 -0.63 -9.85 -7.73
CA GLU A 50 -0.73 -10.92 -6.72
C GLU A 50 -0.40 -10.39 -5.33
N ILE A 51 0.61 -9.53 -5.22
CA ILE A 51 0.96 -8.87 -3.96
C ILE A 51 -0.21 -8.02 -3.44
N ASP A 52 -0.79 -7.15 -4.29
CA ASP A 52 -1.93 -6.30 -3.91
C ASP A 52 -3.14 -7.13 -3.45
N ARG A 53 -3.38 -8.29 -4.10
CA ARG A 53 -4.44 -9.21 -3.69
C ARG A 53 -4.18 -9.80 -2.31
N ARG A 54 -2.97 -10.32 -2.07
CA ARG A 54 -2.59 -10.86 -0.76
C ARG A 54 -2.76 -9.81 0.34
N PHE A 55 -2.31 -8.58 0.11
CA PHE A 55 -2.46 -7.48 1.07
C PHE A 55 -3.92 -7.14 1.38
N LYS A 56 -4.82 -7.26 0.40
CA LYS A 56 -6.26 -7.04 0.62
C LYS A 56 -6.91 -8.16 1.43
N ASP A 57 -6.42 -9.39 1.28
CA ASP A 57 -6.97 -10.55 1.95
C ASP A 57 -6.56 -10.60 3.43
N ASP A 58 -5.31 -10.24 3.76
CA ASP A 58 -4.79 -10.30 5.14
C ASP A 58 -3.59 -9.35 5.36
N LEU A 59 -3.84 -8.04 5.46
CA LEU A 59 -2.79 -7.01 5.57
C LEU A 59 -1.89 -7.22 6.80
N ASP A 60 -2.47 -7.65 7.92
CA ASP A 60 -1.80 -7.78 9.21
C ASP A 60 -0.84 -8.96 9.28
N ARG A 61 -1.00 -9.96 8.39
CA ARG A 61 -0.16 -11.16 8.36
C ARG A 61 0.94 -11.15 7.32
N ILE A 62 1.07 -10.10 6.49
CA ILE A 62 2.05 -10.12 5.41
C ILE A 62 3.45 -9.73 5.93
N GLY A 63 4.16 -10.73 6.44
CA GLY A 63 5.57 -10.67 6.79
C GLY A 63 6.49 -11.12 5.66
N PHE A 64 7.79 -11.23 5.96
CA PHE A 64 8.80 -11.69 5.02
C PHE A 64 8.49 -13.09 4.47
N GLU A 65 8.11 -14.01 5.36
CA GLU A 65 7.80 -15.41 5.06
C GLU A 65 6.61 -15.54 4.12
N GLU A 66 5.59 -14.69 4.26
CA GLU A 66 4.43 -14.69 3.38
C GLU A 66 4.73 -14.09 2.00
N LEU A 67 5.57 -13.05 1.96
CA LEU A 67 6.01 -12.44 0.71
C LEU A 67 6.84 -13.41 -0.12
N VAL A 68 7.77 -14.15 0.48
CA VAL A 68 8.62 -15.10 -0.28
C VAL A 68 7.87 -16.33 -0.78
N LYS A 69 6.65 -16.60 -0.28
CA LYS A 69 5.74 -17.60 -0.84
C LYS A 69 5.09 -17.16 -2.16
N ILE A 70 5.19 -15.88 -2.51
CA ILE A 70 4.70 -15.37 -3.80
C ILE A 70 5.74 -15.74 -4.87
N ASP A 71 5.31 -16.48 -5.88
CA ASP A 71 6.20 -16.86 -6.99
C ASP A 71 6.79 -15.62 -7.66
N GLY A 72 8.12 -15.56 -7.69
CA GLY A 72 8.87 -14.42 -8.21
C GLY A 72 9.22 -13.32 -7.20
N ILE A 73 8.89 -13.50 -5.93
CA ILE A 73 9.33 -12.64 -4.83
C ILE A 73 10.41 -13.36 -4.02
N GLY A 74 11.67 -13.07 -4.34
CA GLY A 74 12.80 -13.48 -3.50
C GLY A 74 13.08 -12.47 -2.38
N ALA A 75 14.09 -12.77 -1.56
CA ALA A 75 14.49 -11.96 -0.41
C ALA A 75 14.70 -10.47 -0.76
N VAL A 76 15.25 -10.16 -1.95
CA VAL A 76 15.48 -8.78 -2.40
C VAL A 76 14.16 -8.00 -2.53
N LYS A 77 13.18 -8.53 -3.26
CA LYS A 77 11.90 -7.84 -3.49
C LYS A 77 11.06 -7.79 -2.21
N ALA A 78 11.07 -8.87 -1.41
CA ALA A 78 10.40 -8.89 -0.11
C ALA A 78 10.94 -7.79 0.81
N SER A 79 12.28 -7.68 0.92
CA SER A 79 12.93 -6.65 1.74
C SER A 79 12.61 -5.23 1.26
N GLN A 80 12.56 -5.00 -0.06
CA GLN A 80 12.18 -3.70 -0.63
C GLN A 80 10.75 -3.30 -0.27
N ILE A 81 9.81 -4.25 -0.32
CA ILE A 81 8.40 -4.01 0.04
C ILE A 81 8.28 -3.67 1.52
N LEU A 82 8.86 -4.49 2.39
CA LEU A 82 8.82 -4.28 3.85
C LEU A 82 9.48 -2.95 4.24
N ALA A 83 10.62 -2.62 3.65
CA ALA A 83 11.28 -1.34 3.87
C ALA A 83 10.40 -0.16 3.41
N GLY A 84 9.75 -0.27 2.25
CA GLY A 84 8.83 0.75 1.75
C GLY A 84 7.67 1.02 2.70
N PHE A 85 7.04 -0.04 3.23
CA PHE A 85 5.96 0.10 4.20
C PHE A 85 6.42 0.64 5.55
N GLU A 86 7.57 0.21 6.06
CA GLU A 86 8.11 0.75 7.30
C GLU A 86 8.45 2.24 7.17
N LEU A 87 9.01 2.67 6.03
CA LEU A 87 9.22 4.10 5.75
C LEU A 87 7.90 4.85 5.67
N ALA A 88 6.89 4.30 4.99
CA ALA A 88 5.56 4.89 4.94
C ALA A 88 4.98 5.04 6.35
N ARG A 89 5.09 4.02 7.21
CA ARG A 89 4.64 4.08 8.61
C ARG A 89 5.37 5.17 9.41
N ARG A 90 6.70 5.26 9.31
CA ARG A 90 7.51 6.28 10.00
C ARG A 90 7.21 7.71 9.54
N TYR A 91 7.04 7.92 8.24
CA TYR A 91 6.87 9.26 7.67
C TYR A 91 5.42 9.71 7.56
N SER A 92 4.44 8.80 7.60
CA SER A 92 3.02 9.18 7.53
C SER A 92 2.56 9.97 8.75
N GLY A 93 3.40 10.13 9.79
CA GLY A 93 3.07 10.95 10.96
C GLY A 93 1.85 10.45 11.74
N LYS A 94 1.30 9.30 11.37
CA LYS A 94 0.49 8.44 12.24
C LYS A 94 1.44 7.93 13.31
N ASN A 95 1.81 8.83 14.21
CA ASN A 95 1.77 8.50 15.62
C ASN A 95 0.44 7.78 15.78
N ASP A 96 0.49 6.51 16.18
CA ASP A 96 -0.61 5.94 16.93
C ASP A 96 -0.96 7.02 17.97
N VAL A 97 -2.04 7.78 17.75
CA VAL A 97 -2.53 8.68 18.79
C VAL A 97 -3.01 7.71 19.84
N LYS A 98 -2.09 7.37 20.73
CA LYS A 98 -2.36 6.47 21.81
C LYS A 98 -3.38 7.20 22.65
N ILE A 99 -4.61 6.70 22.65
CA ILE A 99 -5.66 7.22 23.51
C ILE A 99 -5.26 6.86 24.93
N THR A 100 -4.65 7.81 25.62
CA THR A 100 -4.21 7.70 27.00
C THR A 100 -5.17 8.41 27.93
N PHE A 101 -5.83 9.47 27.44
CA PHE A 101 -6.81 10.24 28.19
C PHE A 101 -8.04 10.57 27.32
N PRO A 102 -9.21 10.86 27.93
CA PRO A 102 -10.43 11.20 27.18
C PRO A 102 -10.29 12.39 26.21
N ALA A 103 -9.31 13.28 26.41
CA ALA A 103 -9.08 14.38 25.47
C ALA A 103 -8.50 13.91 24.12
N ASP A 104 -7.81 12.77 24.09
CA ASP A 104 -7.14 12.25 22.89
C ASP A 104 -8.14 11.80 21.82
N VAL A 105 -9.39 11.50 22.20
CA VAL A 105 -10.44 11.09 21.26
C VAL A 105 -11.09 12.28 20.54
N LEU A 106 -10.96 13.51 21.07
CA LEU A 106 -11.69 14.68 20.57
C LEU A 106 -11.46 14.95 19.07
N PRO A 107 -10.23 14.91 18.53
CA PRO A 107 -9.99 15.11 17.10
C PRO A 107 -10.74 14.12 16.20
N PHE A 108 -11.05 12.92 16.71
CA PHE A 108 -11.69 11.84 15.96
C PHE A 108 -13.23 11.89 15.98
N VAL A 109 -13.83 12.68 16.89
CA VAL A 109 -15.28 12.78 17.06
C VAL A 109 -15.83 14.20 16.84
N MET A 110 -15.00 15.14 16.38
CA MET A 110 -15.41 16.52 16.15
C MET A 110 -16.64 16.65 15.24
N GLU A 111 -16.80 15.75 14.27
CA GLU A 111 -17.90 15.77 13.30
C GLU A 111 -19.28 15.44 13.89
N ILE A 112 -19.35 14.79 15.05
CA ILE A 112 -20.62 14.46 15.72
C ILE A 112 -21.00 15.50 16.78
N ARG A 113 -20.15 16.50 17.04
CA ARG A 113 -20.32 17.51 18.10
C ARG A 113 -21.67 18.20 18.08
N ASP A 114 -22.13 18.59 16.89
CA ASP A 114 -23.33 19.42 16.71
C ASP A 114 -24.52 18.62 16.16
N LYS A 115 -24.47 17.28 16.23
CA LYS A 115 -25.54 16.43 15.72
C LYS A 115 -26.66 16.26 16.76
N ASN A 116 -27.91 16.34 16.29
CA ASN A 116 -29.12 16.27 17.12
C ASN A 116 -29.59 14.83 17.40
N GLN A 117 -28.78 13.82 17.12
CA GLN A 117 -29.09 12.40 17.28
C GLN A 117 -27.88 11.70 17.91
N GLU A 118 -28.11 10.61 18.64
CA GLU A 118 -27.03 9.83 19.23
C GLU A 118 -26.24 9.06 18.16
N HIS A 119 -24.92 9.11 18.27
CA HIS A 119 -24.00 8.40 17.37
C HIS A 119 -23.12 7.45 18.17
N PHE A 120 -23.20 6.16 17.86
CA PHE A 120 -22.33 5.15 18.42
C PHE A 120 -21.06 5.04 17.56
N VAL A 121 -19.90 5.39 18.13
CA VAL A 121 -18.59 5.39 17.45
C VAL A 121 -17.60 4.53 18.23
N CYS A 122 -16.96 3.58 17.54
CA CYS A 122 -15.87 2.79 18.09
C CYS A 122 -14.52 3.37 17.65
N ILE A 123 -13.63 3.64 18.62
CA ILE A 123 -12.26 4.09 18.39
C ILE A 123 -11.35 3.21 19.26
N SER A 124 -10.29 2.69 18.69
CA SER A 124 -9.33 1.76 19.33
C SER A 124 -7.90 2.16 19.03
#